data_AF-A0AAD8QQ90-F1
#
_entry.id   AF-A0AAD8QQ90-F1
#
_cell.length_a   1.000
_cell.length_b   1.000
_cell.length_c   1.000
_cell.angle_alpha   90.00
_cell.angle_beta   90.00
_cell.angle_gamma   90.00
#
_symmetry.space_group_name_H-M   'P 1'
#
loop_
_entity.id
_entity.type
_entity.pdbx_description
1 polymer ?
#
loop_
_entity_poly.entity_id
_entity_poly.type
_entity_poly.pdbx_seq_one_letter_code
_entity_poly.pdbx_strand_id
1 'polypeptide(L)'
;MAAYQPLHQHSQKPSSRYGSVSLGLRTVLAWLLSALLGLALLHLLRCSHCGARERAMVSPLLQYITSTYSQVSTMYGCDYSEGQWVRAPGHARRYNGTECNVKGSENCIRNGRPDTGYLDWRWQPSAAGCHLPSFDAAWFLAAVRGKHVAFLGDSMARNQAESLVCLLGASFPYRMVYQDPEPGTRKFWRWAFPSHNVTVSVYWAPFLARATGKSENYSEPYSSVYLDALAERWSADADTMDVAVVSTGH
;
A
#
# COMPACT_ATOMS: atom_id res chain seq x y z
N MET A 1 -34.99 6.18 110.41
CA MET A 1 -33.74 5.76 111.08
C MET A 1 -32.99 4.84 110.15
N ALA A 2 -31.67 5.00 110.14
CA ALA A 2 -30.70 4.44 109.21
C ALA A 2 -30.83 2.93 108.94
N ALA A 3 -30.48 2.51 107.72
CA ALA A 3 -29.38 1.56 107.54
C ALA A 3 -28.92 1.49 106.07
N TYR A 4 -27.61 1.63 105.93
CA TYR A 4 -26.75 1.36 104.77
C TYR A 4 -27.10 0.06 104.01
N GLN A 5 -26.98 0.09 102.67
CA GLN A 5 -26.83 -1.10 101.82
C GLN A 5 -25.48 -1.04 101.07
N PRO A 6 -24.71 -2.15 100.99
CA PRO A 6 -23.48 -2.20 100.20
C PRO A 6 -23.67 -2.75 98.78
N LEU A 7 -22.73 -2.34 97.93
CA LEU A 7 -22.49 -2.73 96.53
C LEU A 7 -22.42 -4.25 96.29
N HIS A 8 -22.84 -4.67 95.09
CA HIS A 8 -22.26 -5.65 94.15
C HIS A 8 -23.40 -6.08 93.19
N GLN A 9 -23.27 -6.29 91.88
CA GLN A 9 -22.17 -6.26 90.92
C GLN A 9 -22.80 -6.25 89.51
N HIS A 10 -22.19 -5.52 88.59
CA HIS A 10 -22.52 -5.49 87.16
C HIS A 10 -22.48 -6.89 86.52
N SER A 11 -23.46 -7.21 85.66
CA SER A 11 -23.16 -7.98 84.44
C SER A 11 -24.16 -7.69 83.32
N GLN A 12 -23.59 -7.48 82.13
CA GLN A 12 -24.17 -6.86 80.94
C GLN A 12 -24.81 -7.88 80.00
N LYS A 13 -25.82 -7.43 79.23
CA LYS A 13 -26.42 -8.13 78.08
C LYS A 13 -25.37 -8.48 77.01
N PRO A 14 -25.47 -9.62 76.31
CA PRO A 14 -24.60 -9.91 75.18
C PRO A 14 -25.05 -9.13 73.93
N SER A 15 -24.11 -8.39 73.37
CA SER A 15 -24.16 -7.76 72.05
C SER A 15 -23.87 -8.81 70.96
N SER A 16 -24.65 -8.75 69.87
CA SER A 16 -24.51 -9.60 68.68
C SER A 16 -23.16 -9.41 68.00
N ARG A 17 -22.37 -10.49 67.85
CA ARG A 17 -21.19 -10.50 66.99
C ARG A 17 -21.60 -10.53 65.51
N TYR A 18 -21.21 -9.50 64.76
CA TYR A 18 -21.03 -9.62 63.31
C TYR A 18 -19.87 -10.60 63.05
N GLY A 19 -20.15 -11.69 62.34
CA GLY A 19 -19.12 -12.62 61.88
C GLY A 19 -18.34 -12.01 60.72
N SER A 20 -17.05 -11.73 60.91
CA SER A 20 -16.14 -11.51 59.80
C SER A 20 -15.71 -12.87 59.23
N VAL A 21 -16.13 -13.16 58.00
CA VAL A 21 -15.61 -14.32 57.25
C VAL A 21 -14.25 -13.91 56.71
N SER A 22 -13.16 -14.34 57.34
CA SER A 22 -11.82 -14.15 56.80
C SER A 22 -11.65 -15.09 55.60
N LEU A 23 -11.78 -14.57 54.39
CA LEU A 23 -11.41 -15.30 53.18
C LEU A 23 -9.89 -15.56 53.23
N GLY A 24 -9.50 -16.82 53.39
CA GLY A 24 -8.09 -17.20 53.48
C GLY A 24 -7.29 -16.69 52.28
N LEU A 25 -6.06 -16.23 52.53
CA LEU A 25 -5.14 -15.76 51.49
C LEU A 25 -4.99 -16.76 50.33
N ARG A 26 -5.08 -18.06 50.61
CA ARG A 26 -5.06 -19.14 49.62
C ARG A 26 -6.25 -19.11 48.66
N THR A 27 -7.44 -18.81 49.17
CA THR A 27 -8.65 -18.69 48.34
C THR A 27 -8.55 -17.46 47.45
N VAL A 28 -8.09 -16.32 48.00
CA VAL A 28 -7.86 -15.10 47.21
C VAL A 28 -6.82 -15.32 46.10
N LEU A 29 -5.70 -15.98 46.42
CA LEU A 29 -4.67 -16.34 45.43
C LEU A 29 -5.20 -17.27 44.34
N ALA A 30 -6.04 -18.25 44.69
CA ALA A 30 -6.65 -19.15 43.71
C ALA A 30 -7.57 -18.38 42.74
N TRP A 31 -8.42 -17.48 43.25
CA TRP A 31 -9.29 -16.65 42.42
C TRP A 31 -8.50 -15.71 41.48
N LEU A 32 -7.41 -15.12 41.97
CA LEU A 32 -6.53 -14.28 41.16
C LEU A 32 -5.83 -15.08 40.06
N LEU A 33 -5.32 -16.28 40.36
CA LEU A 33 -4.73 -17.17 39.37
C LEU A 33 -5.74 -17.60 38.31
N SER A 34 -6.97 -17.96 38.70
CA SER A 34 -8.04 -18.30 37.76
C SER A 34 -8.43 -17.13 36.86
N ALA A 35 -8.49 -15.90 37.41
CA ALA A 35 -8.78 -14.70 36.61
C ALA A 35 -7.66 -14.39 35.61
N LEU A 36 -6.39 -14.53 36.02
CA LEU A 36 -5.23 -14.36 35.13
C LEU A 36 -5.19 -15.41 34.02
N LEU A 37 -5.47 -16.68 34.34
CA LEU A 37 -5.60 -17.76 33.35
C LEU A 37 -6.74 -17.50 32.37
N GLY A 38 -7.89 -17.03 32.85
CA GLY A 38 -9.03 -16.67 32.01
C GLY A 38 -8.72 -15.52 31.05
N LEU A 39 -8.07 -14.46 31.55
CA LEU A 39 -7.62 -13.34 30.72
C LEU A 39 -6.56 -13.78 29.69
N ALA A 40 -5.59 -14.59 30.10
CA ALA A 40 -4.58 -15.14 29.20
C ALA A 40 -5.21 -16.00 28.10
N LEU A 41 -6.19 -16.85 28.42
CA LEU A 41 -6.92 -17.64 27.44
C LEU A 41 -7.71 -16.76 26.47
N LEU A 42 -8.35 -15.69 26.97
CA LEU A 42 -9.10 -14.74 26.15
C LEU A 42 -8.19 -13.96 25.19
N HIS A 43 -7.00 -13.58 25.65
CA HIS A 43 -5.96 -12.98 24.82
C HIS A 43 -5.44 -13.95 23.75
N LEU A 44 -5.16 -15.20 24.13
CA LEU A 44 -4.72 -16.24 23.19
C LEU A 44 -5.78 -16.54 22.12
N LEU A 45 -7.06 -16.60 22.50
CA LEU A 45 -8.19 -16.78 21.58
C LEU A 45 -8.36 -15.58 20.65
N ARG A 46 -8.22 -14.34 21.14
CA ARG A 46 -8.25 -13.13 20.28
C ARG A 46 -7.07 -13.06 19.31
N CYS A 47 -5.86 -13.41 19.75
CA CYS A 47 -4.66 -13.41 18.90
C CYS A 47 -4.70 -14.49 17.82
N SER A 48 -5.23 -15.68 18.12
CA SER A 48 -5.34 -16.77 17.14
C SER A 48 -6.38 -16.47 16.03
N HIS A 49 -7.43 -15.70 16.34
CA HIS A 49 -8.38 -15.22 15.33
C HIS A 49 -7.80 -14.10 14.44
N CYS A 50 -6.81 -13.34 14.91
CA CYS A 50 -6.17 -12.28 14.13
C CYS A 50 -5.23 -12.87 13.05
N GLY A 51 -4.34 -13.78 13.44
CA GLY A 51 -3.39 -14.39 12.52
C GLY A 51 -4.00 -15.39 11.53
N ALA A 52 -5.11 -16.05 11.88
CA ALA A 52 -5.80 -16.99 10.99
C ALA A 52 -6.62 -16.27 9.90
N ARG A 53 -7.20 -15.11 10.20
CA ARG A 53 -8.06 -14.35 9.27
C ARG A 53 -7.24 -13.61 8.20
N GLU A 54 -6.08 -13.06 8.55
CA GLU A 54 -5.16 -12.41 7.61
C GLU A 54 -4.57 -13.41 6.60
N ARG A 55 -4.14 -14.60 7.05
CA ARG A 55 -3.64 -15.66 6.15
C ARG A 55 -4.72 -16.19 5.20
N ALA A 56 -5.99 -16.17 5.62
CA ALA A 56 -7.11 -16.67 4.83
C ALA A 56 -7.51 -15.73 3.66
N MET A 57 -7.25 -14.42 3.74
CA MET A 57 -7.58 -13.46 2.66
C MET A 57 -6.42 -13.18 1.70
N VAL A 58 -5.17 -13.20 2.19
CA VAL A 58 -3.99 -12.88 1.37
C VAL A 58 -3.61 -14.04 0.44
N SER A 59 -3.82 -15.29 0.88
CA SER A 59 -3.47 -16.50 0.11
C SER A 59 -4.28 -16.64 -1.20
N PRO A 60 -5.63 -16.48 -1.22
CA PRO A 60 -6.40 -16.60 -2.45
C PRO A 60 -6.08 -15.52 -3.49
N LEU A 61 -5.80 -14.29 -3.05
CA LEU A 61 -5.44 -13.18 -3.95
C LEU A 61 -4.07 -13.40 -4.59
N LEU A 62 -3.07 -13.80 -3.79
CA LEU A 62 -1.74 -14.16 -4.32
C LEU A 62 -1.83 -15.35 -5.28
N GLN A 63 -2.59 -16.39 -4.93
CA GLN A 63 -2.85 -17.52 -5.82
C GLN A 63 -3.54 -17.09 -7.12
N TYR A 64 -4.52 -16.18 -7.05
CA TYR A 64 -5.18 -15.63 -8.23
C TYR A 64 -4.21 -14.83 -9.11
N ILE A 65 -3.38 -13.97 -8.53
CA ILE A 65 -2.37 -13.18 -9.27
C ILE A 65 -1.35 -14.11 -9.93
N THR A 66 -0.80 -15.07 -9.19
CA THR A 66 0.18 -16.04 -9.72
C THR A 66 -0.46 -16.91 -10.80
N SER A 67 -1.69 -17.38 -10.60
CA SER A 67 -2.42 -18.16 -11.60
C SER A 67 -2.67 -17.33 -12.85
N THR A 68 -3.08 -16.07 -12.71
CA THR A 68 -3.32 -15.16 -13.84
C THR A 68 -2.01 -14.90 -14.60
N TYR A 69 -0.90 -14.64 -13.90
CA TYR A 69 0.42 -14.48 -14.52
C TYR A 69 0.84 -15.74 -15.29
N SER A 70 0.69 -16.92 -14.68
CA SER A 70 0.99 -18.19 -15.34
C SER A 70 0.09 -18.45 -16.54
N GLN A 71 -1.19 -18.10 -16.48
CA GLN A 71 -2.13 -18.24 -17.59
C GLN A 71 -1.81 -17.27 -18.74
N VAL A 72 -1.46 -16.02 -18.44
CA VAL A 72 -1.04 -15.05 -19.47
C VAL A 72 0.29 -15.50 -20.09
N SER A 73 1.26 -15.93 -19.29
CA SER A 73 2.54 -16.45 -19.79
C SER A 73 2.36 -17.70 -20.68
N THR A 74 1.50 -18.64 -20.27
CA THR A 74 1.18 -19.83 -21.08
C THR A 74 0.33 -19.54 -22.31
N MET A 75 -0.54 -18.52 -22.27
CA MET A 75 -1.38 -18.11 -23.41
C MET A 75 -0.59 -17.40 -24.51
N TYR A 76 0.45 -16.63 -24.15
CA TYR A 76 1.29 -15.88 -25.11
C TYR A 76 2.66 -16.52 -25.38
N GLY A 77 2.98 -17.66 -24.75
CA GLY A 77 4.18 -18.46 -25.02
C GLY A 77 5.52 -17.79 -24.72
N CYS A 78 5.50 -16.61 -24.10
CA CYS A 78 6.67 -15.76 -23.89
C CYS A 78 6.69 -15.23 -22.46
N ASP A 79 7.73 -15.60 -21.71
CA ASP A 79 8.07 -14.92 -20.47
C ASP A 79 8.90 -13.67 -20.78
N TYR A 80 8.26 -12.50 -20.73
CA TYR A 80 8.91 -11.22 -21.01
C TYR A 80 9.75 -10.70 -19.84
N SER A 81 9.70 -11.35 -18.67
CA SER A 81 10.53 -11.00 -17.51
C SER A 81 11.95 -11.57 -17.58
N GLU A 82 12.17 -12.59 -18.43
CA GLU A 82 13.44 -13.26 -18.63
C GLU A 82 14.10 -12.82 -19.95
N GLY A 83 15.38 -12.45 -19.89
CA GLY A 83 16.05 -11.84 -21.03
C GLY A 83 17.34 -11.13 -20.68
N GLN A 84 17.77 -10.26 -21.59
CA GLN A 84 19.00 -9.50 -21.44
C GLN A 84 18.88 -8.11 -22.05
N TRP A 85 19.62 -7.16 -21.47
CA TRP A 85 19.82 -5.85 -22.06
C TRP A 85 20.75 -5.94 -23.27
N VAL A 86 20.31 -5.44 -24.42
CA VAL A 86 21.11 -5.35 -25.64
C VAL A 86 21.22 -3.91 -26.10
N ARG A 87 22.39 -3.54 -26.64
CA ARG A 87 22.61 -2.21 -27.22
C ARG A 87 21.78 -2.07 -28.50
N ALA A 88 21.05 -0.97 -28.63
CA ALA A 88 20.24 -0.61 -29.79
C ALA A 88 20.26 0.91 -30.06
N PRO A 89 21.43 1.47 -30.46
CA PRO A 89 21.56 2.90 -30.78
C PRO A 89 20.56 3.34 -31.85
N GLY A 90 19.92 4.49 -31.65
CA GLY A 90 18.94 5.05 -32.59
C GLY A 90 17.57 4.37 -32.63
N HIS A 91 17.44 3.16 -32.06
CA HIS A 91 16.18 2.40 -32.01
C HIS A 91 15.54 2.35 -30.62
N ALA A 92 16.33 2.55 -29.56
CA ALA A 92 15.84 2.52 -28.18
C ALA A 92 15.24 3.86 -27.72
N ARG A 93 15.73 5.00 -28.25
CA ARG A 93 15.22 6.34 -27.91
C ARG A 93 13.81 6.52 -28.47
N ARG A 94 12.82 6.69 -27.60
CA ARG A 94 11.40 6.76 -28.00
C ARG A 94 10.76 8.15 -27.91
N TYR A 95 11.35 9.06 -27.15
CA TYR A 95 10.90 10.43 -27.02
C TYR A 95 12.06 11.35 -26.72
N ASN A 96 11.89 12.65 -26.97
CA ASN A 96 12.87 13.65 -26.58
C ASN A 96 12.79 13.93 -25.07
N GLY A 97 13.79 13.48 -24.31
CA GLY A 97 13.84 13.65 -22.86
C GLY A 97 13.88 15.11 -22.39
N THR A 98 14.26 16.06 -23.26
CA THR A 98 14.24 17.50 -22.90
C THR A 98 12.85 18.12 -23.00
N GLU A 99 11.94 17.53 -23.77
CA GLU A 99 10.56 18.01 -23.97
C GLU A 99 9.56 17.35 -23.01
N CYS A 100 9.93 16.18 -22.48
CA CYS A 100 9.11 15.41 -21.54
C CYS A 100 9.00 16.07 -20.15
N ASN A 101 7.78 16.24 -19.64
CA ASN A 101 7.49 16.83 -18.33
C ASN A 101 7.56 15.79 -17.20
N VAL A 102 8.73 15.19 -16.97
CA VAL A 102 9.01 14.33 -15.82
C VAL A 102 9.40 15.13 -14.57
N LYS A 103 9.32 14.49 -13.39
CA LYS A 103 9.69 15.14 -12.12
C LYS A 103 11.14 15.60 -12.18
N GLY A 104 11.40 16.78 -11.61
CA GLY A 104 12.66 17.49 -11.82
C GLY A 104 13.89 16.67 -11.45
N SER A 105 13.87 15.98 -10.31
CA SER A 105 14.97 15.11 -9.86
C SER A 105 15.24 13.91 -10.77
N GLU A 106 14.26 13.50 -11.59
CA GLU A 106 14.31 12.36 -12.49
C GLU A 106 14.67 12.79 -13.93
N ASN A 107 14.78 14.10 -14.21
CA ASN A 107 15.19 14.61 -15.52
C ASN A 107 16.73 14.65 -15.67
N CYS A 108 17.36 13.51 -15.93
CA CYS A 108 18.81 13.40 -16.04
C CYS A 108 19.43 14.38 -17.04
N ILE A 109 18.80 14.59 -18.20
CA ILE A 109 19.33 15.46 -19.27
C ILE A 109 19.31 16.92 -18.82
N ARG A 110 18.18 17.42 -18.30
CA ARG A 110 18.09 18.80 -17.79
C ARG A 110 18.95 19.02 -16.55
N ASN A 111 19.19 17.97 -15.77
CA ASN A 111 20.08 18.01 -14.60
C ASN A 111 21.57 17.88 -14.96
N GLY A 112 21.93 17.89 -16.25
CA GLY A 112 23.31 18.00 -16.70
C GLY A 112 24.08 16.68 -16.82
N ARG A 113 23.41 15.53 -16.83
CA ARG A 113 24.08 14.24 -17.09
C ARG A 113 24.70 14.25 -18.51
N PRO A 114 26.03 14.10 -18.65
CA PRO A 114 26.70 14.29 -19.94
C PRO A 114 26.64 13.06 -20.86
N ASP A 115 26.59 11.85 -20.31
CA ASP A 115 26.54 10.61 -21.08
C ASP A 115 25.09 10.29 -21.51
N THR A 116 24.89 9.88 -22.76
CA THR A 116 23.55 9.49 -23.27
C THR A 116 23.46 8.00 -23.66
N GLY A 117 24.54 7.23 -23.49
CA GLY A 117 24.58 5.82 -23.88
C GLY A 117 23.60 4.93 -23.11
N TYR A 118 23.11 5.37 -21.95
CA TYR A 118 22.07 4.67 -21.19
C TYR A 118 20.72 4.64 -21.93
N LEU A 119 20.48 5.57 -22.85
CA LEU A 119 19.26 5.65 -23.66
C LEU A 119 19.27 4.68 -24.85
N ASP A 120 20.40 4.03 -25.12
CA ASP A 120 20.63 3.19 -26.29
C ASP A 120 20.57 1.70 -25.94
N TRP A 121 19.79 1.33 -24.93
CA TRP A 121 19.57 -0.05 -24.48
C TRP A 121 18.11 -0.46 -24.65
N ARG A 122 17.88 -1.71 -25.05
CA ARG A 122 16.55 -2.33 -25.08
C ARG A 122 16.59 -3.70 -24.42
N TRP A 123 15.45 -4.09 -23.87
CA TRP A 123 15.25 -5.44 -23.35
C TRP A 123 15.02 -6.43 -24.51
N GLN A 124 15.69 -7.58 -24.46
CA GLN A 124 15.53 -8.68 -25.41
C GLN A 124 15.10 -9.94 -24.64
N PRO A 125 13.86 -10.42 -24.83
CA PRO A 125 13.39 -11.66 -24.23
C PRO A 125 14.29 -12.85 -24.61
N SER A 126 14.47 -13.79 -23.67
CA SER A 126 15.36 -14.95 -23.84
C SER A 126 14.77 -16.04 -24.74
N ALA A 127 13.46 -16.23 -24.71
CA ALA A 127 12.77 -17.28 -25.43
C ALA A 127 12.81 -17.08 -26.96
N ALA A 128 13.14 -18.14 -27.70
CA ALA A 128 13.18 -18.11 -29.16
C ALA A 128 11.79 -17.87 -29.74
N GLY A 129 11.68 -16.93 -30.70
CA GLY A 129 10.39 -16.51 -31.28
C GLY A 129 9.66 -15.42 -30.47
N CYS A 130 10.13 -15.10 -29.26
CA CYS A 130 9.58 -14.00 -28.46
C CYS A 130 10.23 -12.67 -28.84
N HIS A 131 9.53 -11.92 -29.69
CA HIS A 131 9.93 -10.58 -30.09
C HIS A 131 9.16 -9.53 -29.27
N LEU A 132 9.87 -8.57 -28.69
CA LEU A 132 9.26 -7.39 -28.06
C LEU A 132 9.22 -6.26 -29.11
N PRO A 133 8.05 -5.94 -29.69
CA PRO A 133 7.97 -4.92 -30.71
C PRO A 133 8.34 -3.54 -30.17
N SER A 134 8.72 -2.65 -31.07
CA SER A 134 8.84 -1.24 -30.75
C SER A 134 7.52 -0.70 -30.19
N PHE A 135 7.58 0.17 -29.18
CA PHE A 135 6.39 0.81 -28.65
C PHE A 135 5.70 1.65 -29.74
N ASP A 136 4.42 1.38 -29.94
CA ASP A 136 3.55 2.11 -30.87
C ASP A 136 2.47 2.85 -30.07
N ALA A 137 2.57 4.18 -30.04
CA ALA A 137 1.66 5.03 -29.29
C ALA A 137 0.22 4.99 -29.85
N ALA A 138 0.06 4.87 -31.18
CA ALA A 138 -1.25 4.82 -31.80
C ALA A 138 -1.94 3.50 -31.46
N TRP A 139 -1.19 2.39 -31.55
CA TRP A 139 -1.70 1.08 -31.17
C TRP A 139 -2.07 1.03 -29.68
N PHE A 140 -1.21 1.54 -28.79
CA PHE A 140 -1.52 1.60 -27.36
C PHE A 140 -2.79 2.39 -27.08
N LEU A 141 -2.90 3.63 -27.60
CA LEU A 141 -4.08 4.47 -27.39
C LEU A 141 -5.35 3.88 -28.01
N ALA A 142 -5.25 3.15 -29.12
CA ALA A 142 -6.36 2.42 -29.69
C ALA A 142 -6.80 1.26 -28.78
N ALA A 143 -5.85 0.50 -28.23
CA ALA A 143 -6.11 -0.62 -27.33
C ALA A 143 -6.78 -0.17 -26.02
N VAL A 144 -6.41 1.01 -25.51
CA VAL A 144 -7.02 1.59 -24.29
C VAL A 144 -8.04 2.70 -24.60
N ARG A 145 -8.60 2.76 -25.81
CA ARG A 145 -9.55 3.81 -26.20
C ARG A 145 -10.72 3.88 -25.23
N GLY A 146 -11.05 5.09 -24.78
CA GLY A 146 -12.15 5.34 -23.84
C GLY A 146 -11.84 4.93 -22.39
N LYS A 147 -10.61 4.49 -22.09
CA LYS A 147 -10.24 3.93 -20.78
C LYS A 147 -9.47 4.90 -19.90
N HIS A 148 -9.56 4.64 -18.60
CA HIS A 148 -8.71 5.24 -17.58
C HIS A 148 -7.62 4.25 -17.15
N VAL A 149 -6.36 4.61 -17.43
CA VAL A 149 -5.15 3.88 -17.02
C VAL A 149 -4.57 4.53 -15.76
N ALA A 150 -4.69 3.87 -14.62
CA ALA A 150 -4.25 4.38 -13.33
C ALA A 150 -2.97 3.66 -12.85
N PHE A 151 -1.95 4.44 -12.51
CA PHE A 151 -0.73 3.96 -11.86
C PHE A 151 -0.84 4.24 -10.35
N LEU A 152 -0.87 3.19 -9.55
CA LEU A 152 -1.07 3.23 -8.10
C LEU A 152 0.21 2.81 -7.41
N GLY A 153 0.77 3.63 -6.52
CA GLY A 153 1.94 3.19 -5.77
C GLY A 153 2.91 4.26 -5.33
N ASP A 154 4.17 3.83 -5.33
CA ASP A 154 5.33 4.61 -4.92
C ASP A 154 5.95 5.41 -6.08
N SER A 155 7.21 5.82 -5.91
CA SER A 155 7.98 6.58 -6.89
C SER A 155 8.15 5.84 -8.22
N MET A 156 8.15 4.50 -8.22
CA MET A 156 8.30 3.70 -9.42
C MET A 156 7.02 3.70 -10.26
N ALA A 157 5.85 3.59 -9.63
CA ALA A 157 4.56 3.74 -10.33
C ALA A 157 4.45 5.11 -11.01
N ARG A 158 4.79 6.19 -10.29
CA ARG A 158 4.81 7.55 -10.85
C ARG A 158 5.79 7.65 -12.02
N ASN A 159 7.02 7.16 -11.87
CA ASN A 159 8.05 7.24 -12.91
C ASN A 159 7.63 6.48 -14.18
N GLN A 160 7.01 5.30 -14.03
CA GLN A 160 6.46 4.54 -15.17
C GLN A 160 5.31 5.28 -15.86
N ALA A 161 4.41 5.91 -15.10
CA ALA A 161 3.31 6.69 -15.67
C ALA A 161 3.81 7.91 -16.46
N GLU A 162 4.76 8.67 -15.91
CA GLU A 162 5.35 9.82 -16.60
C GLU A 162 6.10 9.38 -17.87
N SER A 163 6.80 8.25 -17.81
CA SER A 163 7.44 7.66 -19.00
C SER A 163 6.40 7.29 -20.07
N LEU A 164 5.30 6.64 -19.69
CA LEU A 164 4.21 6.31 -20.61
C LEU A 164 3.60 7.57 -21.23
N VAL A 165 3.30 8.60 -20.43
CA VAL A 165 2.75 9.86 -20.93
C VAL A 165 3.69 10.52 -21.93
N CYS A 166 5.01 10.45 -21.72
CA CYS A 166 5.98 10.97 -22.68
C CYS A 166 6.13 10.13 -23.95
N LEU A 167 6.05 8.80 -23.84
CA LEU A 167 5.99 7.90 -24.99
C LEU A 167 4.79 8.21 -25.89
N LEU A 168 3.62 8.42 -25.28
CA LEU A 168 2.40 8.77 -25.99
C LEU A 168 2.45 10.22 -26.52
N GLY A 169 2.93 11.14 -25.68
CA GLY A 169 3.07 12.57 -25.95
C GLY A 169 4.01 12.91 -27.10
N ALA A 170 4.94 12.01 -27.43
CA ALA A 170 5.83 12.16 -28.58
C ALA A 170 5.09 12.14 -29.93
N SER A 171 3.88 11.59 -29.99
CA SER A 171 3.09 11.51 -31.24
C SER A 171 1.66 12.05 -31.10
N PHE A 172 1.14 12.12 -29.88
CA PHE A 172 -0.23 12.56 -29.62
C PHE A 172 -0.27 13.68 -28.58
N PRO A 173 -0.84 14.84 -28.90
CA PRO A 173 -1.03 15.91 -27.92
C PRO A 173 -1.88 15.43 -26.74
N TYR A 174 -1.44 15.78 -25.53
CA TYR A 174 -2.18 15.56 -24.30
C TYR A 174 -2.53 16.90 -23.63
N ARG A 175 -3.54 16.87 -22.76
CA ARG A 175 -3.82 17.97 -21.82
C ARG A 175 -3.61 17.48 -20.40
N MET A 176 -3.07 18.36 -19.56
CA MET A 176 -3.05 18.13 -18.12
C MET A 176 -4.44 18.45 -17.56
N VAL A 177 -5.10 17.45 -16.98
CA VAL A 177 -6.44 17.58 -16.39
C VAL A 177 -6.34 17.98 -14.93
N TYR A 178 -5.36 17.43 -14.23
CA TYR A 178 -5.08 17.74 -12.84
C TYR A 178 -3.58 17.66 -12.56
N GLN A 179 -3.11 18.59 -11.74
CA GLN A 179 -1.79 18.56 -11.11
C GLN A 179 -1.96 18.99 -9.66
N ASP A 180 -1.22 18.35 -8.76
CA ASP A 180 -1.16 18.81 -7.38
C ASP A 180 -0.69 20.27 -7.31
N PRO A 181 -1.26 21.08 -6.40
CA PRO A 181 -0.88 22.47 -6.23
C PRO A 181 0.53 22.63 -5.68
N GLU A 182 1.02 21.66 -4.90
CA GLU A 182 2.37 21.66 -4.37
C GLU A 182 3.35 21.20 -5.46
N PRO A 183 4.18 22.11 -6.00
CA PRO A 183 5.07 21.77 -7.10
C PRO A 183 6.12 20.76 -6.61
N GLY A 184 6.28 19.65 -7.35
CA GLY A 184 7.38 18.71 -7.15
C GLY A 184 7.05 17.42 -6.39
N THR A 185 5.94 17.35 -5.65
CA THR A 185 5.52 16.09 -4.98
C THR A 185 4.92 15.09 -5.97
N ARG A 186 4.11 15.60 -6.90
CA ARG A 186 3.48 14.83 -8.00
C ARG A 186 2.77 13.57 -7.50
N LYS A 187 2.00 13.72 -6.44
CA LYS A 187 1.30 12.63 -5.75
C LYS A 187 0.01 12.24 -6.47
N PHE A 188 -0.70 13.19 -7.05
CA PHE A 188 -1.87 12.95 -7.90
C PHE A 188 -1.83 13.83 -9.14
N TRP A 189 -1.61 13.21 -10.30
CA TRP A 189 -1.55 13.87 -11.59
C TRP A 189 -2.43 13.11 -12.57
N ARG A 190 -3.11 13.84 -13.46
CA ARG A 190 -3.97 13.27 -14.48
C ARG A 190 -3.74 13.94 -15.82
N TRP A 191 -3.52 13.13 -16.84
CA TRP A 191 -3.40 13.53 -18.23
C TRP A 191 -4.57 12.96 -19.03
N ALA A 192 -4.98 13.67 -20.08
CA ALA A 192 -5.92 13.17 -21.06
C ALA A 192 -5.34 13.26 -22.47
N PHE A 193 -5.57 12.21 -23.26
CA PHE A 193 -5.33 12.15 -24.70
C PHE A 193 -6.69 12.22 -25.42
N PRO A 194 -7.16 13.43 -25.79
CA PRO A 194 -8.56 13.62 -26.21
C PRO A 194 -8.92 12.87 -27.48
N SER A 195 -7.97 12.68 -28.41
CA SER A 195 -8.18 11.97 -29.67
C SER A 195 -8.64 10.51 -29.50
N HIS A 196 -8.35 9.92 -28.34
CA HIS A 196 -8.71 8.53 -28.01
C HIS A 196 -9.60 8.42 -26.78
N ASN A 197 -10.00 9.55 -26.19
CA ASN A 197 -10.69 9.60 -24.91
C ASN A 197 -9.99 8.75 -23.82
N VAL A 198 -8.66 8.83 -23.76
CA VAL A 198 -7.85 8.09 -22.79
C VAL A 198 -7.43 9.03 -21.68
N THR A 199 -7.49 8.55 -20.44
CA THR A 199 -6.87 9.24 -19.31
C THR A 199 -5.79 8.38 -18.69
N VAL A 200 -4.69 9.01 -18.28
CA VAL A 200 -3.62 8.38 -17.51
C VAL A 200 -3.53 9.13 -16.20
N SER A 201 -3.46 8.42 -15.08
CA SER A 201 -3.36 9.03 -13.75
C SER A 201 -2.29 8.38 -12.91
N VAL A 202 -1.64 9.16 -12.05
CA VAL A 202 -0.81 8.68 -10.95
C VAL A 202 -1.56 8.87 -9.65
N TYR A 203 -1.55 7.88 -8.78
CA TYR A 203 -2.02 7.95 -7.40
C TYR A 203 -0.92 7.50 -6.45
N TRP A 204 -0.41 8.43 -5.66
CA TRP A 204 0.55 8.15 -4.61
C TRP A 204 -0.10 7.38 -3.48
N ALA A 205 0.30 6.12 -3.38
CA ALA A 205 -0.04 5.21 -2.30
C ALA A 205 1.08 4.17 -2.16
N PRO A 206 2.25 4.53 -1.60
CA PRO A 206 3.43 3.65 -1.59
C PRO A 206 3.18 2.27 -0.96
N PHE A 207 2.26 2.22 -0.01
CA PHE A 207 1.84 0.99 0.68
C PHE A 207 0.49 0.45 0.20
N LEU A 208 -0.17 1.14 -0.74
CA LEU A 208 -1.57 0.93 -1.20
C LEU A 208 -2.63 1.13 -0.10
N ALA A 209 -2.35 0.68 1.12
CA ALA A 209 -3.06 1.00 2.34
C ALA A 209 -2.89 2.46 2.75
N ARG A 210 -3.81 2.95 3.59
CA ARG A 210 -3.69 4.25 4.24
C ARG A 210 -2.37 4.25 5.01
N ALA A 211 -1.62 5.33 4.86
CA ALA A 211 -0.39 5.53 5.60
C ALA A 211 -0.21 7.01 5.92
N THR A 212 0.47 7.29 7.03
CA THR A 212 0.81 8.65 7.48
C THR A 212 2.30 8.76 7.77
N GLY A 213 2.78 9.98 7.95
CA GLY A 213 4.15 10.29 8.33
C GLY A 213 5.10 10.33 7.15
N LYS A 214 6.19 9.54 7.18
CA LYS A 214 7.26 9.60 6.15
C LYS A 214 6.76 9.42 4.71
N SER A 215 5.69 8.65 4.51
CA SER A 215 5.05 8.47 3.20
C SER A 215 4.40 9.73 2.62
N GLU A 216 4.08 10.71 3.47
CA GLU A 216 3.51 12.00 3.07
C GLU A 216 4.55 13.12 3.18
N ASN A 217 5.40 13.07 4.21
CA ASN A 217 6.42 14.05 4.50
C ASN A 217 7.77 13.38 4.79
N TYR A 218 8.71 13.48 3.85
CA TYR A 218 10.03 12.86 3.97
C TYR A 218 10.89 13.37 5.14
N SER A 219 10.53 14.49 5.78
CA SER A 219 11.19 14.95 7.00
C SER A 219 10.87 14.08 8.23
N GLU A 220 9.83 13.25 8.15
CA GLU A 220 9.47 12.35 9.24
C GLU A 220 10.28 11.04 9.22
N PRO A 221 10.61 10.48 10.40
CA PRO A 221 11.51 9.32 10.48
C PRO A 221 10.85 7.99 10.08
N TYR A 222 9.53 7.85 10.24
CA TYR A 222 8.82 6.58 9.99
C TYR A 222 7.44 6.81 9.37
N SER A 223 6.92 5.76 8.73
CA SER A 223 5.54 5.70 8.24
C SER A 223 4.71 4.84 9.18
N SER A 224 3.48 5.26 9.46
CA SER A 224 2.46 4.40 10.10
C SER A 224 1.53 3.87 9.01
N VAL A 225 1.39 2.55 8.89
CA VAL A 225 0.57 1.90 7.85
C VAL A 225 -0.61 1.19 8.50
N TYR A 226 -1.82 1.46 8.00
CA TYR A 226 -3.08 0.94 8.52
C TYR A 226 -3.59 -0.18 7.60
N LEU A 227 -3.26 -1.44 7.91
CA LEU A 227 -3.49 -2.59 7.03
C LEU A 227 -4.98 -2.91 6.78
N ASP A 228 -5.88 -2.36 7.59
CA ASP A 228 -7.33 -2.49 7.51
C ASP A 228 -8.01 -1.36 6.73
N ALA A 229 -7.24 -0.39 6.22
CA ALA A 229 -7.75 0.76 5.47
C ALA A 229 -6.97 0.98 4.17
N LEU A 230 -7.69 1.17 3.06
CA LEU A 230 -7.08 1.55 1.78
C LEU A 230 -6.72 3.04 1.76
N ALA A 231 -5.71 3.43 0.99
CA ALA A 231 -5.41 4.84 0.82
C ALA A 231 -6.56 5.54 0.08
N GLU A 232 -7.00 6.67 0.62
CA GLU A 232 -8.32 7.24 0.34
C GLU A 232 -8.53 7.60 -1.13
N ARG A 233 -7.55 8.25 -1.76
CA ARG A 233 -7.77 8.84 -3.09
C ARG A 233 -7.91 7.78 -4.19
N TRP A 234 -7.05 6.78 -4.24
CA TRP A 234 -7.18 5.75 -5.29
C TRP A 234 -8.37 4.83 -5.02
N SER A 235 -8.68 4.54 -3.75
CA SER A 235 -9.81 3.68 -3.41
C SER A 235 -11.15 4.36 -3.69
N ALA A 236 -11.24 5.67 -3.50
CA ALA A 236 -12.41 6.47 -3.87
C ALA A 236 -12.67 6.51 -5.38
N ASP A 237 -11.60 6.45 -6.20
CA ASP A 237 -11.69 6.49 -7.66
C ASP A 237 -11.65 5.08 -8.30
N ALA A 238 -11.59 4.00 -7.52
CA ALA A 238 -11.26 2.66 -8.01
C ALA A 238 -12.25 2.12 -9.05
N ASP A 239 -13.53 2.46 -8.92
CA ASP A 239 -14.60 2.12 -9.85
C ASP A 239 -14.49 2.84 -11.21
N THR A 240 -13.68 3.91 -11.28
CA THR A 240 -13.40 4.65 -12.51
C THR A 240 -12.18 4.12 -13.27
N MET A 241 -11.46 3.13 -12.73
CA MET A 241 -10.21 2.63 -13.32
C MET A 241 -10.48 1.40 -14.19
N ASP A 242 -10.20 1.51 -15.49
CA ASP A 242 -10.27 0.36 -16.41
C ASP A 242 -9.01 -0.52 -16.34
N VAL A 243 -7.86 0.11 -16.09
CA VAL A 243 -6.56 -0.55 -16.00
C VAL A 243 -5.82 0.02 -14.80
N ALA A 244 -5.39 -0.84 -13.88
CA ALA A 244 -4.55 -0.45 -12.75
C ALA A 244 -3.16 -1.08 -12.88
N VAL A 245 -2.12 -0.25 -12.87
CA VAL A 245 -0.71 -0.66 -12.77
C VAL A 245 -0.26 -0.37 -11.35
N VAL A 246 0.06 -1.40 -10.59
CA VAL A 246 0.33 -1.30 -9.16
C VAL A 246 1.81 -1.49 -8.89
N SER A 247 2.40 -0.60 -8.09
CA SER A 247 3.77 -0.73 -7.57
C SER A 247 3.81 -0.46 -6.08
N THR A 248 4.57 -1.26 -5.33
CA THR A 248 4.80 -1.06 -3.90
C THR A 248 6.15 -1.68 -3.54
N GLY A 249 6.93 -0.97 -2.72
CA GLY A 249 8.19 -1.49 -2.18
C GLY A 249 9.35 -0.49 -2.14
N HIS A 250 9.19 0.73 -2.66
CA HIS A 250 10.25 1.75 -2.69
C HIS A 250 9.99 2.98 -1.82
#